data_AF-A0A177EEY0-F1
#
_entry.id   AF-A0A177EEY0-F1
#
_cell.length_a   1.000
_cell.length_b   1.000
_cell.length_c   1.000
_cell.angle_alpha   90.00
_cell.angle_beta   90.00
_cell.angle_gamma   90.00
#
_symmetry.space_group_name_H-M   'P 1'
#
loop_
_entity.id
_entity.type
_entity.pdbx_description
1 polymer ?
#
loop_
_entity_poly.entity_id
_entity_poly.type
_entity_poly.pdbx_seq_one_letter_code
_entity_poly.pdbx_strand_id
1 'polypeptide(L)'
;MDYYCIKDALTEGVLLKVRFNCDAGHECIQEIIKGRKVEDKMVYLPYYMVECLIGTEYIQVEGLVTREEELEIEGAPEHCNLEQTMFYNTVIKTAEAQLIQPEQKEAIKAMHMKRVLVGSQRLGDATEAYLDREEQDILRRGRVGWSSGL
;
A
#
# COMPACT_ATOMS: atom_id res chain seq x y z
N MET A 1 -7.63 -6.57 -15.69
CA MET A 1 -6.35 -6.79 -14.98
C MET A 1 -6.16 -8.28 -14.83
N ASP A 2 -4.97 -8.79 -15.14
CA ASP A 2 -4.72 -10.24 -15.16
C ASP A 2 -4.45 -10.77 -13.75
N TYR A 3 -5.30 -11.68 -13.30
CA TYR A 3 -5.28 -12.39 -12.01
C TYR A 3 -3.95 -13.14 -11.69
N TYR A 4 -2.97 -13.10 -12.59
CA TYR A 4 -1.74 -13.91 -12.55
C TYR A 4 -0.51 -13.18 -12.02
N CYS A 5 -0.62 -11.91 -11.63
CA CYS A 5 0.50 -11.19 -11.01
C CYS A 5 0.64 -11.57 -9.53
N ILE A 6 1.77 -12.18 -9.14
CA ILE A 6 2.06 -12.52 -7.73
C ILE A 6 1.99 -11.29 -6.83
N LYS A 7 2.42 -10.14 -7.35
CA LYS A 7 2.38 -8.87 -6.63
C LYS A 7 0.94 -8.45 -6.32
N ASP A 8 0.01 -8.63 -7.26
CA ASP A 8 -1.41 -8.31 -7.02
C ASP A 8 -2.02 -9.21 -5.95
N ALA A 9 -1.71 -10.51 -5.98
CA ALA A 9 -2.15 -11.47 -4.97
C ALA A 9 -1.60 -11.14 -3.57
N LEU A 10 -0.37 -10.63 -3.48
CA LEU A 10 0.19 -10.16 -2.21
C LEU A 10 -0.48 -8.87 -1.72
N THR A 11 -0.84 -7.96 -2.63
CA THR A 11 -1.59 -6.74 -2.28
C THR A 11 -2.96 -7.07 -1.69
N GLU A 12 -3.64 -8.13 -2.16
CA GLU A 12 -4.92 -8.57 -1.57
C GLU A 12 -4.82 -8.86 -0.07
N GLY A 13 -3.67 -9.38 0.38
CA GLY A 13 -3.41 -9.70 1.79
C GLY A 13 -3.03 -8.50 2.67
N VAL A 14 -2.84 -7.31 2.10
CA VAL A 14 -2.44 -6.12 2.87
C VAL A 14 -3.54 -5.75 3.85
N LEU A 15 -3.17 -5.54 5.10
CA LEU A 15 -4.10 -5.20 6.16
C LEU A 15 -4.37 -3.69 6.17
N LEU A 16 -5.62 -3.30 5.94
CA LEU A 16 -6.09 -1.93 6.07
C LEU A 16 -6.77 -1.73 7.42
N LYS A 17 -6.58 -0.53 7.98
CA LYS A 17 -7.26 -0.10 9.20
C LYS A 17 -8.68 0.34 8.87
N VAL A 18 -9.66 -0.27 9.51
CA VAL A 18 -11.08 -0.07 9.21
C VAL A 18 -11.86 0.13 10.49
N ARG A 19 -12.79 1.08 10.47
CA ARG A 19 -13.83 1.28 11.49
C ARG A 19 -15.13 0.62 11.06
N PHE A 20 -15.74 -0.18 11.92
CA PHE A 20 -17.12 -0.60 11.74
C PHE A 20 -18.08 0.49 12.23
N ASN A 21 -19.02 0.89 11.39
CA ASN A 21 -20.06 1.88 11.71
C ASN A 21 -21.31 1.25 12.34
N CYS A 22 -21.42 -0.07 12.26
CA CYS A 22 -22.50 -0.87 12.83
C CYS A 22 -21.95 -1.84 13.87
N ASP A 23 -22.84 -2.46 14.65
CA ASP A 23 -22.42 -3.51 15.57
C ASP A 23 -21.83 -4.67 14.77
N ALA A 24 -20.58 -4.99 15.06
CA ALA A 24 -19.87 -6.10 14.44
C ALA A 24 -20.53 -7.46 14.73
N GLY A 25 -21.53 -7.51 15.62
CA GLY A 25 -22.40 -8.66 15.86
C GLY A 25 -23.49 -8.89 14.81
N HIS A 26 -23.63 -8.02 13.80
CA HIS A 26 -24.54 -8.24 12.67
C HIS A 26 -24.19 -9.55 11.95
N GLU A 27 -25.18 -10.41 11.64
CA GLU A 27 -24.94 -11.76 11.10
C GLU A 27 -24.05 -11.76 9.87
N CYS A 28 -24.31 -10.86 8.92
CA CYS A 28 -23.49 -10.73 7.71
C CYS A 28 -22.02 -10.39 8.00
N ILE A 29 -21.74 -9.61 9.05
CA ILE A 29 -20.37 -9.24 9.44
C ILE A 29 -19.71 -10.41 10.18
N GLN A 30 -20.42 -11.09 11.07
CA GLN A 30 -19.92 -12.30 11.74
C GLN A 30 -19.63 -13.43 10.74
N GLU A 31 -20.43 -13.57 9.69
CA GLU A 31 -20.17 -14.51 8.58
C GLU A 31 -18.91 -14.15 7.78
N ILE A 32 -18.58 -12.86 7.65
CA ILE A 32 -17.40 -12.39 6.93
C ILE A 32 -16.15 -12.54 7.81
N ILE A 33 -16.23 -12.32 9.13
CA ILE A 33 -15.08 -12.34 10.06
C ILE A 33 -14.97 -13.67 10.84
N LYS A 34 -15.51 -14.78 10.31
CA LYS A 34 -15.65 -16.11 10.94
C LYS A 34 -14.68 -16.38 12.09
N GLY A 35 -15.22 -16.40 13.32
CA GLY A 35 -14.49 -16.86 14.50
C GLY A 35 -13.69 -15.79 15.25
N ARG A 36 -13.78 -14.51 14.89
CA ARG A 36 -13.18 -13.41 15.66
C ARG A 36 -14.29 -12.56 16.30
N LYS A 37 -14.33 -12.52 17.63
CA LYS A 37 -15.10 -11.50 18.34
C LYS A 37 -14.41 -10.16 18.12
N VAL A 38 -15.12 -9.23 17.51
CA VAL A 38 -14.65 -7.85 17.33
C VAL A 38 -15.15 -7.08 18.55
N GLU A 39 -14.30 -6.96 19.55
CA GLU A 39 -14.59 -6.17 20.77
C GLU A 39 -14.40 -4.67 20.53
N ASP A 40 -13.66 -4.31 19.49
CA ASP A 40 -13.26 -2.95 19.18
C ASP A 40 -13.85 -2.49 17.85
N LYS A 41 -14.32 -1.24 17.76
CA LYS A 41 -14.89 -0.73 16.50
C LYS A 41 -13.84 -0.55 15.41
N MET A 42 -12.57 -0.67 15.75
CA MET A 42 -11.43 -0.50 14.85
C MET A 42 -10.70 -1.83 14.69
N VAL A 43 -10.55 -2.30 13.46
CA VAL A 43 -9.87 -3.57 13.15
C VAL A 43 -8.96 -3.43 11.93
N TYR A 44 -8.04 -4.38 11.78
CA TYR A 44 -7.25 -4.53 10.57
C TYR A 44 -7.82 -5.67 9.72
N LEU A 45 -8.25 -5.36 8.51
CA LEU A 45 -8.83 -6.31 7.56
C LEU A 45 -8.00 -6.37 6.27
N PRO A 46 -7.82 -7.56 5.67
CA PRO A 46 -7.21 -7.70 4.36
C PRO A 46 -7.93 -6.87 3.28
N TYR A 47 -7.19 -6.31 2.33
CA TYR A 47 -7.72 -5.49 1.24
C TYR A 47 -8.87 -6.19 0.50
N TYR A 48 -8.75 -7.47 0.15
CA TYR A 48 -9.82 -8.19 -0.57
C TYR A 48 -11.17 -8.19 0.18
N MET A 49 -11.14 -8.17 1.52
CA MET A 49 -12.35 -8.08 2.34
C MET A 49 -12.89 -6.65 2.37
N VAL A 50 -11.99 -5.68 2.47
CA VAL A 50 -12.33 -4.26 2.49
C VAL A 50 -12.91 -3.82 1.15
N GLU A 51 -12.35 -4.26 0.03
CA GLU A 51 -12.85 -4.00 -1.31
C GLU A 51 -14.32 -4.40 -1.46
N CYS A 52 -14.70 -5.56 -0.92
CA CYS A 52 -16.09 -6.05 -0.94
C CYS A 52 -17.06 -5.20 -0.11
N LEU A 53 -16.56 -4.45 0.86
CA LEU A 53 -17.35 -3.66 1.82
C LEU A 53 -17.25 -2.16 1.56
N ILE A 54 -16.39 -1.75 0.62
CA ILE A 54 -16.15 -0.34 0.31
C ILE A 54 -17.39 0.29 -0.29
N GLY A 55 -17.69 1.53 0.12
CA GLY A 55 -18.91 2.24 -0.29
C GLY A 55 -20.19 1.75 0.37
N THR A 56 -20.14 0.71 1.22
CA THR A 56 -21.27 0.33 2.07
C THR A 56 -21.33 1.17 3.34
N GLU A 57 -22.47 1.16 4.04
CA GLU A 57 -22.61 1.82 5.33
C GLU A 57 -21.87 1.12 6.48
N TYR A 58 -21.42 -0.13 6.27
CA TYR A 58 -20.92 -0.99 7.34
C TYR A 58 -19.53 -0.61 7.83
N ILE A 59 -18.69 -0.10 6.92
CA ILE A 59 -17.30 0.21 7.22
C ILE A 59 -16.90 1.62 6.79
N GLN A 60 -15.93 2.17 7.50
CA GLN A 60 -15.18 3.34 7.11
C GLN A 60 -13.70 2.98 7.14
N VAL A 61 -13.02 3.11 6.00
CA VAL A 61 -11.57 2.90 5.94
C VAL A 61 -10.90 4.13 6.53
N GLU A 62 -10.00 3.91 7.49
CA GLU A 62 -9.15 4.98 8.01
C GLU A 62 -7.98 5.13 7.05
N GLY A 63 -7.63 6.39 6.73
CA GLY A 63 -6.71 6.73 5.64
C GLY A 63 -5.46 5.85 5.60
N LEU A 64 -5.06 5.46 4.39
CA LEU A 64 -3.91 4.57 4.15
C LEU A 64 -2.59 5.15 4.61
N VAL A 65 -2.49 6.48 4.55
CA VAL A 65 -1.33 7.24 4.94
C VAL A 65 -1.75 8.14 6.09
N THR A 66 -1.06 8.02 7.20
CA THR A 66 -1.25 8.88 8.36
C THR A 66 -0.69 10.27 8.07
N ARG A 67 -1.14 11.27 8.83
CA ARG A 67 -0.61 12.64 8.70
C ARG A 67 0.90 12.72 8.97
N GLU A 68 1.43 11.86 9.83
CA GLU A 68 2.88 11.80 10.09
C GLU A 68 3.63 11.31 8.86
N GLU A 69 3.13 10.25 8.22
CA GLU A 69 3.69 9.72 6.97
C GLU A 69 3.55 10.72 5.81
N GLU A 70 2.46 11.47 5.71
CA GLU A 70 2.31 12.56 4.72
C GLU A 70 3.41 13.61 4.85
N LEU A 71 3.69 14.07 6.07
CA LEU A 71 4.73 15.05 6.34
C LEU A 71 6.13 14.51 5.99
N GLU A 72 6.36 13.21 6.21
CA GLU A 72 7.60 12.55 5.83
C GLU A 72 7.76 12.46 4.29
N ILE A 73 6.68 12.08 3.60
CA ILE A 73 6.61 12.01 2.13
C ILE A 73 6.87 13.37 1.51
N GLU A 74 6.35 14.46 2.08
CA GLU A 74 6.56 15.82 1.59
C GLU A 74 7.95 16.37 1.92
N GLY A 75 8.45 16.12 3.13
CA GLY A 75 9.70 16.71 3.62
C GLY A 75 10.97 15.98 3.16
N ALA A 76 10.96 14.65 3.22
CA ALA A 76 12.14 13.81 2.99
C ALA A 76 11.79 12.47 2.31
N PRO A 77 11.15 12.49 1.12
CA PRO A 77 10.64 11.30 0.43
C PRO A 77 11.70 10.21 0.16
N GLU A 78 12.95 10.59 -0.07
CA GLU A 78 14.09 9.68 -0.28
C GLU A 78 14.47 8.86 0.96
N HIS A 79 13.98 9.26 2.13
CA HIS A 79 14.27 8.64 3.42
C HIS A 79 13.10 7.86 4.00
N CYS A 80 11.91 7.95 3.39
CA CYS A 80 10.75 7.15 3.79
C CYS A 80 11.11 5.66 3.81
N ASN A 81 10.85 5.00 4.94
CA ASN A 81 11.08 3.57 5.05
C ASN A 81 9.85 2.81 4.57
N LEU A 82 9.95 2.18 3.39
CA LEU A 82 8.89 1.38 2.80
C LEU A 82 9.18 -0.13 2.86
N GLU A 83 10.11 -0.54 3.73
CA GLU A 83 10.72 -1.87 3.82
C GLU A 83 9.82 -3.04 3.38
N GLN A 84 10.09 -3.54 2.17
CA GLN A 84 9.46 -4.71 1.55
C GLN A 84 7.93 -4.74 1.56
N THR A 85 7.31 -3.57 1.71
CA THR A 85 5.87 -3.41 1.63
C THR A 85 5.40 -3.56 0.17
N MET A 86 4.08 -3.62 0.02
CA MET A 86 3.39 -3.52 -1.28
C MET A 86 2.80 -2.11 -1.44
N PHE A 87 3.48 -1.08 -0.92
CA PHE A 87 2.94 0.26 -0.70
C PHE A 87 2.38 0.86 -1.99
N TYR A 88 3.18 0.91 -3.06
CA TYR A 88 2.72 1.53 -4.32
C TYR A 88 1.54 0.79 -4.95
N ASN A 89 1.56 -0.55 -4.95
CA ASN A 89 0.43 -1.33 -5.46
C ASN A 89 -0.82 -1.15 -4.60
N THR A 90 -0.65 -1.05 -3.27
CA THR A 90 -1.75 -0.77 -2.35
C THR A 90 -2.34 0.61 -2.65
N VAL A 91 -1.50 1.64 -2.84
CA VAL A 91 -1.93 2.99 -3.22
C VAL A 91 -2.70 3.00 -4.53
N ILE A 92 -2.24 2.25 -5.55
CA ILE A 92 -2.95 2.16 -6.84
C ILE A 92 -4.34 1.56 -6.65
N LYS A 93 -4.43 0.37 -6.02
CA LYS A 93 -5.71 -0.33 -5.80
C LYS A 93 -6.69 0.47 -4.95
N THR A 94 -6.18 1.16 -3.93
CA THR A 94 -7.01 1.96 -3.02
C THR A 94 -7.39 3.31 -3.61
N ALA A 95 -6.59 3.86 -4.53
CA ALA A 95 -6.98 5.02 -5.33
C ALA A 95 -8.11 4.70 -6.32
N GLU A 96 -8.12 3.50 -6.92
CA GLU A 96 -9.24 3.03 -7.76
C GLU A 96 -10.54 2.94 -6.94
N ALA A 97 -10.44 2.53 -5.68
CA ALA A 97 -11.54 2.48 -4.73
C ALA A 97 -11.86 3.83 -4.04
N GLN A 98 -11.25 4.94 -4.47
CA GLN A 98 -11.45 6.30 -3.95
C GLN A 98 -11.16 6.46 -2.44
N LEU A 99 -10.27 5.65 -1.89
CA LEU A 99 -9.87 5.71 -0.47
C LEU A 99 -8.74 6.71 -0.18
N ILE A 100 -8.05 7.16 -1.22
CA ILE A 100 -6.93 8.09 -1.13
C ILE A 100 -7.35 9.39 -1.79
N GLN A 101 -7.05 10.51 -1.13
CA GLN A 101 -7.31 11.84 -1.67
C GLN A 101 -6.41 12.12 -2.89
N PRO A 102 -6.88 12.89 -3.89
CA PRO A 102 -6.08 13.22 -5.07
C PRO A 102 -4.71 13.85 -4.73
N GLU A 103 -4.66 14.67 -3.69
CA GLU A 103 -3.44 15.35 -3.21
C GLU A 103 -2.42 14.34 -2.67
N GLN A 104 -2.86 13.41 -1.82
CA GLN A 104 -2.03 12.32 -1.30
C GLN A 104 -1.47 11.46 -2.44
N LYS A 105 -2.28 11.16 -3.46
CA LYS A 105 -1.88 10.39 -4.63
C LYS A 105 -0.75 11.09 -5.40
N GLU A 106 -0.86 12.40 -5.64
CA GLU A 106 0.18 13.15 -6.33
C GLU A 106 1.46 13.27 -5.48
N ALA A 107 1.35 13.43 -4.16
CA ALA A 107 2.49 13.43 -3.25
C ALA A 107 3.26 12.09 -3.30
N ILE A 108 2.55 10.97 -3.22
CA ILE A 108 3.14 9.62 -3.32
C ILE A 108 3.82 9.39 -4.68
N LYS A 109 3.21 9.88 -5.77
CA LYS A 109 3.79 9.81 -7.10
C LYS A 109 5.06 10.64 -7.22
N ALA A 110 5.08 11.84 -6.65
CA ALA A 110 6.26 12.70 -6.60
C ALA A 110 7.39 12.04 -5.78
N MET A 111 7.05 11.43 -4.63
CA MET A 111 7.98 10.62 -3.84
C MET A 111 8.57 9.48 -4.67
N HIS A 112 7.74 8.66 -5.31
CA HIS A 112 8.19 7.52 -6.12
C HIS A 112 9.20 7.96 -7.19
N MET A 113 8.88 9.04 -7.92
CA MET A 113 9.77 9.59 -8.95
C MET A 113 11.11 10.04 -8.36
N LYS A 114 11.10 10.78 -7.25
CA LYS A 114 12.33 11.25 -6.59
C LYS A 114 13.18 10.09 -6.10
N ARG A 115 12.57 9.07 -5.49
CA ARG A 115 13.24 7.87 -5.00
C ARG A 115 13.88 7.05 -6.12
N VAL A 116 13.19 6.84 -7.24
CA VAL A 116 13.73 6.14 -8.41
C VAL A 116 14.92 6.90 -9.00
N LEU A 117 14.83 8.24 -9.12
CA LEU A 117 15.94 9.07 -9.61
C LEU A 117 17.17 8.94 -8.71
N VAL A 118 17.01 9.09 -7.39
CA VAL A 118 18.12 8.94 -6.43
C VAL A 118 18.69 7.52 -6.45
N GLY A 119 17.83 6.49 -6.51
CA GLY A 119 18.24 5.09 -6.58
C GLY A 119 19.03 4.77 -7.85
N SER A 120 18.64 5.34 -9.00
CA SER A 120 19.35 5.14 -10.27
C SER A 120 20.77 5.71 -10.29
N GLN A 121 21.03 6.78 -9.52
CA GLN A 121 22.38 7.32 -9.33
C GLN A 121 23.27 6.39 -8.48
N ARG A 122 22.66 5.44 -7.75
CA ARG A 122 23.31 4.53 -6.81
C ARG A 122 23.21 3.07 -7.25
N LEU A 123 23.15 2.80 -8.55
CA LEU A 123 23.05 1.44 -9.11
C LEU A 123 24.22 0.51 -8.71
N GLY A 124 25.26 0.99 -8.03
CA GLY A 124 26.33 0.18 -7.43
C GLY A 124 26.21 -0.12 -5.93
N ASP A 125 25.29 0.53 -5.20
CA ASP A 125 25.16 0.39 -3.74
C ASP A 125 24.13 -0.67 -3.37
N ALA A 126 24.47 -1.54 -2.41
CA ALA A 126 23.71 -2.76 -2.08
C ALA A 126 22.50 -2.55 -1.15
N THR A 127 22.25 -1.34 -0.66
CA THR A 127 21.24 -1.13 0.38
C THR A 127 19.86 -0.89 -0.22
N GLU A 128 19.09 -1.97 -0.38
CA GLU A 128 17.71 -1.96 -0.90
C GLU A 128 16.63 -2.20 0.17
N ALA A 129 17.02 -2.49 1.41
CA ALA A 129 16.10 -3.01 2.44
C ALA A 129 14.94 -2.04 2.77
N TYR A 130 15.18 -0.73 2.75
CA TYR A 130 14.18 0.31 3.06
C TYR A 130 13.26 0.66 1.88
N LEU A 131 13.46 0.02 0.72
CA LEU A 131 12.68 0.26 -0.49
C LEU A 131 11.43 -0.61 -0.53
N ASP A 132 10.41 -0.09 -1.22
CA ASP A 132 9.24 -0.88 -1.60
C ASP A 132 9.63 -1.99 -2.60
N ARG A 133 8.85 -3.07 -2.67
CA ARG A 133 9.12 -4.18 -3.60
C ARG A 133 9.14 -3.76 -5.08
N GLU A 134 8.32 -2.79 -5.50
CA GLU A 134 8.38 -2.28 -6.87
C GLU A 134 9.68 -1.53 -7.16
N GLU A 135 10.15 -0.72 -6.21
CA GLU A 135 11.43 0.00 -6.33
C GLU A 135 12.61 -0.96 -6.45
N GLN A 136 12.63 -2.01 -5.62
CA GLN A 136 13.66 -3.04 -5.69
C GLN A 136 13.68 -3.72 -7.06
N ASP A 137 12.51 -4.04 -7.61
CA ASP A 137 12.40 -4.73 -8.89
C ASP A 137 12.87 -3.84 -10.05
N ILE A 138 12.51 -2.54 -10.03
CA ILE A 138 12.98 -1.53 -10.99
C ILE A 138 14.50 -1.39 -10.93
N LEU A 139 15.07 -1.20 -9.73
CA LEU A 139 16.51 -1.02 -9.56
C LEU A 139 17.31 -2.27 -9.95
N ARG A 140 16.84 -3.47 -9.57
CA ARG A 140 17.48 -4.74 -9.97
C ARG A 140 17.52 -4.90 -11.48
N ARG A 141 16.40 -4.63 -12.17
CA ARG A 141 16.35 -4.66 -13.64
C ARG A 141 17.26 -3.61 -14.25
N GLY A 142 17.28 -2.40 -13.67
CA GLY A 142 18.20 -1.33 -14.06
C GLY A 142 19.67 -1.74 -13.95
N ARG A 143 20.08 -2.40 -12.85
CA ARG A 143 21.45 -2.91 -12.67
C ARG A 143 21.81 -4.00 -13.67
N VAL A 144 20.89 -4.93 -13.95
CA VAL A 144 21.11 -5.96 -14.99
C VAL A 144 21.31 -5.29 -16.35
N GLY A 145 20.50 -4.30 -16.71
CA GLY A 145 20.69 -3.50 -17.93
C GLY A 145 22.05 -2.80 -17.97
N TRP A 146 22.42 -2.10 -16.89
CA TRP A 146 23.69 -1.39 -16.77
C TRP A 146 24.91 -2.32 -16.88
N SER A 147 24.87 -3.45 -16.18
CA SER A 147 25.97 -4.44 -16.16
C SER A 147 26.10 -5.24 -17.46
N SER A 148 25.03 -5.34 -18.24
CA SER A 148 25.04 -6.05 -19.53
C SER A 148 25.53 -5.20 -20.70
N GLY A 149 25.75 -3.89 -20.51
CA GLY A 149 26.37 -3.00 -21.51
C GLY A 149 25.54 -2.78 -22.77
N LEU A 150 24.21 -2.98 -22.69
CA LEU A 150 23.25 -2.54 -23.71
C LEU A 150 23.07 -1.02 -23.71
#